data_AF-A0AAW2LS59-F1
#
_entry.id   AF-A0AAW2LS59-F1
#
_cell.length_a   1.000
_cell.length_b   1.000
_cell.length_c   1.000
_cell.angle_alpha   90.00
_cell.angle_beta   90.00
_cell.angle_gamma   90.00
#
_symmetry.space_group_name_H-M   'P 1'
#
loop_
_entity.id
_entity.type
_entity.pdbx_description
1 polymer ?
#
loop_
_entity_poly.entity_id
_entity_poly.type
_entity_poly.pdbx_seq_one_letter_code
_entity_poly.pdbx_strand_id
1 'polypeptide(L)'
;MSSSNSPCAACKCLRRKCTQECVFAPYFPPDNPQKFTNVHKVFGASNVAKLLNELNASQREDAVNSLAYEAEYRLRDPVYGCVGLISILQHKLKQVQHDLDNAKRSWLLISGPLPCYPY
;
A
#
# COMPACT_ATOMS: atom_id res chain seq x y z
N MET A 1 5.14 -8.93 -25.84
CA MET A 1 5.70 -7.62 -26.28
C MET A 1 4.55 -6.80 -26.85
N SER A 2 3.86 -6.06 -26.00
CA SER A 2 2.75 -5.19 -26.42
C SER A 2 3.32 -3.86 -26.92
N SER A 3 3.77 -3.84 -28.17
CA SER A 3 3.99 -2.58 -28.90
C SER A 3 2.63 -1.99 -29.30
N SER A 4 1.88 -1.50 -28.33
CA SER A 4 0.76 -0.60 -28.57
C SER A 4 1.33 0.80 -28.79
N ASN A 5 1.03 1.43 -29.93
CA ASN A 5 1.40 2.81 -30.27
C ASN A 5 0.89 3.89 -29.28
N SER A 6 0.30 3.49 -28.15
CA SER A 6 -0.20 4.39 -27.12
C SER A 6 0.89 4.73 -26.10
N PRO A 7 1.05 6.02 -25.74
CA PRO A 7 1.97 6.41 -24.68
C PRO A 7 1.53 5.82 -23.33
N CYS A 8 2.48 5.46 -22.47
CA CYS A 8 2.18 5.07 -21.09
C CYS A 8 1.45 6.18 -20.33
N ALA A 9 0.79 5.84 -19.22
CA ALA A 9 0.02 6.81 -18.43
C ALA A 9 0.85 8.02 -17.98
N ALA A 10 2.13 7.79 -17.64
CA ALA A 10 3.06 8.84 -17.27
C ALA A 10 3.31 9.84 -18.40
N CYS A 11 3.70 9.33 -19.58
CA CYS A 11 3.99 10.18 -20.73
C CYS A 11 2.74 10.90 -21.25
N LYS A 12 1.57 10.25 -21.19
CA LYS A 12 0.28 10.87 -21.49
C LYS A 12 -0.03 12.02 -20.54
N CYS A 13 0.15 11.81 -19.23
CA CYS A 13 -0.08 12.85 -18.21
C CYS A 13 0.90 14.04 -18.35
N LEU A 14 2.18 13.74 -18.60
CA LEU A 14 3.24 14.74 -18.76
C LEU A 14 3.29 15.39 -20.15
N ARG A 15 2.40 14.99 -21.08
CA ARG A 15 2.34 15.48 -22.47
C ARG A 15 3.69 15.40 -23.21
N ARG A 16 4.40 14.29 -23.06
CA ARG A 16 5.69 14.04 -23.73
C ARG A 16 5.68 12.74 -24.53
N LYS A 17 6.61 12.59 -25.46
CA LYS A 17 6.78 11.36 -26.26
C LYS A 17 7.20 10.20 -25.36
N CYS A 18 6.55 9.04 -25.53
CA CYS A 18 6.95 7.80 -24.87
C CYS A 18 7.95 7.05 -25.77
N THR A 19 9.18 6.85 -25.27
CA THR A 19 10.24 6.11 -25.97
C THR A 19 10.34 4.68 -25.46
N GLN A 20 11.09 3.81 -26.16
CA GLN A 20 11.35 2.43 -25.74
C GLN A 20 12.13 2.36 -24.41
N GLU A 21 12.92 3.39 -24.11
CA GLU A 21 13.72 3.52 -22.87
C GLU A 21 12.93 4.20 -21.73
N CYS A 22 11.61 4.33 -21.85
CA CYS A 22 10.82 5.02 -20.86
C CYS A 22 10.76 4.23 -19.53
N VAL A 23 11.44 4.75 -18.50
CA VAL A 23 11.44 4.22 -17.12
C VAL A 23 10.04 4.01 -16.54
N PHE A 24 9.04 4.79 -16.94
CA PHE A 24 7.68 4.66 -16.42
C PHE A 24 6.83 3.63 -17.15
N ALA A 25 7.16 3.32 -18.41
CA ALA A 25 6.29 2.53 -19.29
C ALA A 25 5.97 1.12 -18.75
N PRO A 26 6.92 0.38 -18.16
CA PRO A 26 6.62 -0.94 -17.59
C PRO A 26 5.65 -0.91 -16.41
N TYR A 27 5.57 0.19 -15.67
CA TYR A 27 4.88 0.25 -14.36
C TYR A 27 3.61 1.10 -14.35
N PHE A 28 3.45 1.97 -15.35
CA PHE A 28 2.31 2.88 -15.51
C PHE A 28 1.65 2.69 -16.89
N PRO A 29 0.98 1.54 -17.11
CA PRO A 29 0.33 1.25 -18.38
C PRO A 29 -0.90 2.17 -18.61
N PRO A 30 -1.31 2.37 -19.87
CA PRO A 30 -2.31 3.40 -20.22
C PRO A 30 -3.75 3.11 -19.74
N ASP A 31 -4.05 1.87 -19.38
CA ASP A 31 -5.31 1.37 -18.82
C ASP A 31 -5.60 1.90 -17.41
N ASN A 32 -4.55 2.24 -16.64
CA ASN A 32 -4.70 2.78 -15.29
C ASN A 32 -4.04 4.17 -15.14
N PRO A 33 -4.62 5.22 -15.74
CA PRO A 33 -4.03 6.57 -15.69
C PRO A 33 -4.02 7.17 -14.29
N GLN A 34 -5.00 6.83 -13.45
CA GLN A 34 -5.12 7.36 -12.09
C GLN A 34 -3.95 6.97 -11.21
N LYS A 35 -3.39 5.76 -11.40
CA LYS A 35 -2.18 5.30 -10.68
C LYS A 35 -1.03 6.31 -10.82
N PHE A 36 -0.74 6.75 -12.04
CA PHE A 36 0.31 7.75 -12.25
C PHE A 36 -0.10 9.13 -11.76
N THR A 37 -1.35 9.56 -11.99
CA THR A 37 -1.82 10.88 -11.54
C THR A 37 -1.68 11.04 -10.02
N ASN A 38 -2.03 10.03 -9.24
CA ASN A 38 -1.90 10.07 -7.79
C ASN A 38 -0.44 10.13 -7.36
N VAL A 39 0.39 9.22 -7.89
CA VAL A 39 1.83 9.17 -7.60
C VAL A 39 2.52 10.49 -7.98
N HIS A 40 2.20 11.05 -9.14
CA HIS A 40 2.73 12.33 -9.60
C HIS A 40 2.34 13.48 -8.66
N LYS A 41 1.08 13.51 -8.21
CA LYS A 41 0.58 14.57 -7.33
C LYS A 41 1.21 14.55 -5.94
N VAL A 42 1.54 13.36 -5.41
CA VAL A 42 2.09 13.21 -4.05
C VAL A 42 3.61 13.24 -4.02
N PHE A 43 4.27 12.52 -4.94
CA PHE A 43 5.72 12.36 -4.92
C PHE A 43 6.44 13.17 -5.99
N GLY A 44 5.77 13.53 -7.08
CA GLY A 44 6.39 14.18 -8.24
C GLY A 44 7.10 13.20 -9.17
N ALA A 45 7.05 13.47 -10.48
CA ALA A 45 7.53 12.55 -11.50
C ALA A 45 9.06 12.40 -11.44
N SER A 46 9.79 13.49 -11.17
CA SER A 46 11.25 13.48 -11.08
C SER A 46 11.75 12.63 -9.92
N ASN A 47 11.12 12.71 -8.75
CA ASN A 47 11.49 11.92 -7.59
C ASN A 47 11.25 10.44 -7.82
N VAL A 48 10.10 10.10 -8.42
CA VAL A 48 9.78 8.71 -8.77
C VAL A 48 10.75 8.16 -9.81
N ALA A 49 11.08 8.92 -10.85
CA ALA A 49 12.09 8.51 -11.84
C ALA A 49 13.46 8.28 -11.19
N LYS A 50 13.89 9.18 -10.30
CA LYS A 50 15.15 9.05 -9.56
C LYS A 50 15.17 7.77 -8.72
N LEU A 51 14.13 7.56 -7.90
CA LEU A 51 14.00 6.36 -7.07
C LEU A 51 14.01 5.08 -7.91
N LEU A 52 13.27 5.03 -9.02
CA LEU A 52 13.26 3.84 -9.88
C LEU A 52 14.63 3.57 -10.48
N ASN A 53 15.40 4.59 -10.84
CA ASN A 53 16.75 4.39 -11.36
C ASN A 53 17.74 3.90 -10.31
N GLU A 54 17.54 4.25 -9.04
CA GLU A 54 18.37 3.78 -7.91
C GLU A 54 18.06 2.34 -7.48
N LEU A 55 16.85 1.84 -7.80
CA LEU A 55 16.41 0.50 -7.45
C LEU A 55 16.81 -0.56 -8.50
N ASN A 56 17.06 -1.77 -8.01
CA ASN A 56 17.18 -2.97 -8.83
C ASN A 56 15.88 -3.25 -9.58
N ALA A 57 15.98 -3.74 -10.82
CA ALA A 57 14.81 -3.95 -11.67
C ALA A 57 13.71 -4.83 -11.04
N SER A 58 14.11 -5.84 -10.24
CA SER A 58 13.20 -6.74 -9.52
C SER A 58 12.37 -6.04 -8.44
N GLN A 59 12.81 -4.91 -7.91
CA GLN A 59 12.14 -4.19 -6.81
C GLN A 59 11.24 -3.05 -7.32
N ARG A 60 11.41 -2.63 -8.58
CA ARG A 60 10.74 -1.45 -9.13
C ARG A 60 9.23 -1.60 -9.18
N GLU A 61 8.73 -2.80 -9.49
CA GLU A 61 7.29 -3.06 -9.52
C GLU A 61 6.65 -2.90 -8.13
N ASP A 62 7.23 -3.54 -7.12
CA ASP A 62 6.78 -3.42 -5.73
C ASP A 62 6.89 -1.99 -5.21
N ALA A 63 7.96 -1.27 -5.57
CA ALA A 63 8.12 0.13 -5.22
C ALA A 63 7.00 1.00 -5.84
N VAL A 64 6.70 0.82 -7.13
CA VAL A 64 5.59 1.57 -7.77
C VAL A 64 4.24 1.21 -7.16
N ASN A 65 4.00 -0.05 -6.81
CA ASN A 65 2.76 -0.46 -6.15
C ASN A 65 2.62 0.17 -4.76
N SER A 66 3.72 0.23 -4.00
CA SER A 66 3.77 0.88 -2.69
C SER A 66 3.52 2.39 -2.79
N LEU A 67 4.20 3.08 -3.71
CA LEU A 67 3.99 4.51 -3.96
C LEU A 67 2.56 4.81 -4.41
N ALA A 68 1.98 3.97 -5.27
CA ALA A 68 0.60 4.14 -5.72
C ALA A 68 -0.39 4.03 -4.56
N TYR A 69 -0.20 3.04 -3.69
CA TYR A 69 -0.99 2.86 -2.48
C TYR A 69 -0.85 4.08 -1.56
N GLU A 70 0.38 4.47 -1.21
CA GLU A 70 0.63 5.62 -0.34
C GLU A 70 0.04 6.91 -0.90
N ALA A 71 0.20 7.15 -2.20
CA ALA A 71 -0.35 8.33 -2.85
C ALA A 71 -1.88 8.36 -2.81
N GLU A 72 -2.54 7.23 -3.07
CA GLU A 72 -4.00 7.13 -3.01
C GLU A 72 -4.52 7.46 -1.60
N TYR A 73 -3.90 6.89 -0.56
CA TYR A 73 -4.31 7.17 0.82
C TYR A 73 -4.00 8.60 1.23
N ARG A 74 -2.85 9.16 0.82
CA ARG A 74 -2.51 10.57 1.07
C ARG A 74 -3.49 11.55 0.42
N LEU A 75 -4.06 11.20 -0.72
CA LEU A 75 -5.07 12.04 -1.38
C LEU A 75 -6.45 11.92 -0.73
N ARG A 76 -6.79 10.76 -0.14
CA ARG A 76 -8.03 10.57 0.63
C ARG A 76 -7.95 11.21 2.02
N ASP A 77 -6.80 11.08 2.67
CA ASP A 77 -6.48 11.67 3.97
C ASP A 77 -5.21 12.52 3.86
N PRO A 78 -5.36 13.84 3.57
CA PRO A 78 -4.24 14.77 3.47
C PRO A 78 -3.48 15.02 4.77
N VAL A 79 -3.99 14.54 5.91
CA VAL A 79 -3.34 14.72 7.21
C VAL A 79 -2.49 13.49 7.52
N TYR A 80 -3.10 12.30 7.55
CA TYR A 80 -2.43 11.07 8.01
C TYR A 80 -2.13 10.06 6.89
N GLY A 81 -2.79 10.14 5.73
CA GLY A 81 -2.60 9.20 4.64
C GLY A 81 -2.72 7.74 5.08
N CYS A 82 -1.78 6.89 4.65
CA CYS A 82 -1.75 5.47 5.05
C CYS A 82 -1.41 5.27 6.54
N VAL A 83 -0.80 6.25 7.21
CA VAL A 83 -0.48 6.17 8.66
C VAL A 83 -1.76 6.13 9.50
N GLY A 84 -2.81 6.82 9.07
CA GLY A 84 -4.12 6.74 9.71
C GLY A 84 -4.68 5.32 9.70
N LEU A 85 -4.58 4.63 8.56
CA LEU A 85 -4.99 3.23 8.45
C LEU A 85 -4.12 2.31 9.32
N ILE A 86 -2.80 2.53 9.36
CA ILE A 86 -1.89 1.77 10.23
C ILE A 86 -2.33 1.91 11.69
N SER A 87 -2.65 3.12 12.15
CA SER A 87 -3.10 3.37 13.52
C SER A 87 -4.40 2.61 13.84
N ILE A 88 -5.38 2.65 12.93
CA ILE A 88 -6.65 1.91 13.08
C ILE A 88 -6.39 0.40 13.16
N LEU A 89 -5.53 -0.13 12.29
CA LEU A 89 -5.20 -1.56 12.28
C LEU A 89 -4.46 -1.99 13.55
N GLN A 90 -3.54 -1.17 14.06
CA GLN A 90 -2.85 -1.42 15.33
C GLN A 90 -3.82 -1.42 16.51
N HIS A 91 -4.81 -0.51 16.53
CA HIS A 91 -5.86 -0.52 17.57
C HIS A 91 -6.70 -1.80 17.50
N LYS A 92 -7.14 -2.19 16.29
CA LYS A 92 -7.91 -3.42 16.08
C LYS A 92 -7.13 -4.66 16.49
N LEU A 93 -5.84 -4.73 16.17
CA LEU A 93 -4.97 -5.84 16.59
C LEU A 93 -4.94 -5.97 18.12
N LYS A 94 -4.76 -4.85 18.83
CA LYS A 94 -4.77 -4.81 20.30
C LYS A 94 -6.11 -5.26 20.87
N GLN A 95 -7.22 -4.80 20.29
CA GLN A 95 -8.56 -5.18 20.71
C GLN A 95 -8.80 -6.69 20.52
N VAL A 96 -8.50 -7.22 19.33
CA VAL A 96 -8.67 -8.65 19.05
C VAL A 96 -7.78 -9.52 19.95
N GLN A 97 -6.55 -9.08 20.23
CA GLN A 97 -5.67 -9.78 21.17
C GLN A 97 -6.26 -9.79 22.59
N HIS A 98 -6.81 -8.66 23.05
CA HIS A 98 -7.47 -8.57 24.34
C HIS A 98 -8.69 -9.49 24.45
N ASP A 99 -9.54 -9.49 23.42
CA ASP A 99 -10.73 -10.35 23.35
C ASP A 99 -10.35 -11.83 23.38
N LEU A 100 -9.30 -12.21 22.65
CA LEU A 100 -8.76 -13.57 22.65
C LEU A 100 -8.25 -13.98 24.04
N ASP A 101 -7.52 -13.10 24.72
CA ASP A 101 -6.99 -13.38 26.05
C ASP A 101 -8.11 -13.53 27.09
N ASN A 102 -9.16 -12.70 27.00
CA ASN A 102 -10.34 -12.82 27.86
C ASN A 102 -11.11 -14.11 27.60
N ALA A 103 -11.28 -14.50 26.33
CA ALA A 103 -11.92 -15.76 25.97
C ALA A 103 -11.13 -16.97 26.49
N LYS A 104 -9.79 -16.96 26.36
CA LYS A 104 -8.92 -17.99 26.92
C LYS A 104 -9.02 -18.09 28.44
N ARG A 105 -9.01 -16.95 29.15
CA ARG A 105 -9.20 -16.93 30.62
C ARG A 105 -10.56 -17.50 31.02
N SER A 106 -11.62 -17.07 30.34
CA SER A 106 -12.98 -17.53 30.62
C SER A 106 -13.12 -19.03 30.35
N TRP A 107 -12.50 -19.53 29.28
CA TRP A 107 -12.47 -20.95 28.97
C TRP A 107 -11.76 -21.76 30.06
N LEU A 108 -10.59 -21.31 30.53
CA LEU A 108 -9.85 -21.96 31.61
C LEU A 108 -10.63 -22.02 32.93
N LEU A 109 -11.43 -21.00 33.24
CA LEU A 109 -12.30 -21.01 34.43
C LEU A 109 -13.41 -22.06 34.33
N ILE A 110 -13.91 -22.32 33.12
CA ILE A 110 -14.98 -23.30 32.87
C ILE A 110 -14.41 -24.73 32.75
N SER A 111 -13.20 -24.88 32.21
CA SER A 111 -12.57 -26.19 31.95
C SER A 111 -11.60 -26.66 33.03
N GLY A 112 -11.26 -25.82 34.02
CA GLY A 112 -10.41 -26.17 35.15
C GLY A 112 -11.12 -27.09 36.15
N PRO A 113 -10.39 -27.81 37.03
CA PRO A 113 -11.01 -28.63 38.07
C PRO A 113 -11.88 -27.72 38.97
N LEU A 114 -13.11 -28.16 39.24
CA LEU A 114 -14.04 -27.48 40.15
C LEU A 114 -13.31 -27.15 41.46
N PRO A 115 -13.41 -25.91 42.00
CA PRO A 115 -12.95 -25.64 43.35
C PRO A 115 -13.74 -26.56 44.29
N CYS A 116 -13.06 -27.58 44.84
CA CYS A 116 -13.61 -28.41 45.90
C CYS A 116 -13.97 -27.48 47.07
N TYR A 117 -15.26 -27.19 47.25
CA TYR A 117 -15.75 -26.52 48.44
C TYR A 117 -15.70 -27.51 49.61
N PRO A 118 -15.01 -27.20 50.72
CA PRO A 118 -15.09 -28.01 51.92
C PRO A 118 -16.46 -27.82 52.59
N TYR A 119 -17.11 -28.93 52.92
CA TYR A 119 -18.30 -28.99 53.78
C TYR A 119 -17.96 -28.71 55.24
#